data_AF-A0AA39A2Q5-F1
#
_entry.id   AF-A0AA39A2Q5-F1
#
_cell.length_a   1.000
_cell.length_b   1.000
_cell.length_c   1.000
_cell.angle_alpha   90.00
_cell.angle_beta   90.00
_cell.angle_gamma   90.00
#
_symmetry.space_group_name_H-M   'P 1'
#
loop_
_entity.id
_entity.type
_entity.pdbx_description
1 polymer ?
#
loop_
_entity_poly.entity_id
_entity_poly.type
_entity_poly.pdbx_seq_one_letter_code
_entity_poly.pdbx_strand_id
1 'polypeptide(L)'
;MFCAAPHLLLHRCFSTYTRPHPSSITVRSSSSLQEIHESTPVSKEQGGLSSQLYASIPFPPIKAAKRVVLVRHGQSTWNEEGRIQGSSNFSVLTQKGEAQAETSRQMLVDDAFDVCFSSPLIRSKRTAEIIWGTRKEGIITDSDLREIDLYSFQGLLKHEGKAKFGAAFRQWQMDAPNFNIDGHYPVRELWARARSCWTKILTHESKSVLVVAHNAVNQALVATAIGLGTEYFRILLQSNCGASVLDFTPQADGGLPYIRLNRLNQTPSSPVAGGSSAGRKTSKRIILVCHGSQANTEVSFPNLGDQPMNMLGLIQAQKTAELLLDLKVSCIISSPKIASVETATTISRVQEAADCLGADCVPRYVEMKQMQDLDLEKILGQSKQASI
;
A
#
# COMPACT_ATOMS: atom_id res chain seq x y z
N MET A 1 8.54 78.08 -22.34
CA MET A 1 8.17 78.13 -20.92
C MET A 1 8.82 76.91 -20.27
N PHE A 2 10.09 76.96 -19.84
CA PHE A 2 10.60 77.48 -18.54
C PHE A 2 9.78 76.91 -17.38
N CYS A 3 10.31 76.27 -16.33
CA CYS A 3 11.59 76.24 -15.61
C CYS A 3 11.46 75.04 -14.61
N ALA A 4 12.39 74.52 -13.82
CA ALA A 4 13.83 74.59 -13.61
C ALA A 4 14.13 73.51 -12.54
N ALA A 5 15.35 72.98 -12.51
CA ALA A 5 15.90 72.22 -11.38
C ALA A 5 16.16 73.16 -10.16
N PRO A 6 16.47 72.63 -8.96
CA PRO A 6 17.90 72.39 -8.68
C PRO A 6 18.23 71.13 -7.85
N HIS A 7 19.50 70.78 -7.94
CA HIS A 7 20.28 69.76 -7.23
C HIS A 7 20.25 69.86 -5.70
N LEU A 8 20.40 68.72 -5.02
CA LEU A 8 21.40 68.56 -3.95
C LEU A 8 21.95 67.12 -3.89
N LEU A 9 23.28 67.02 -3.79
CA LEU A 9 24.10 65.83 -3.54
C LEU A 9 23.84 65.27 -2.10
N LEU A 10 24.19 64.05 -1.67
CA LEU A 10 25.43 63.27 -1.79
C LEU A 10 25.24 61.87 -1.13
N HIS A 11 26.21 60.99 -1.43
CA HIS A 11 26.66 59.78 -0.71
C HIS A 11 26.15 58.37 -1.09
N ARG A 12 27.08 57.66 -1.72
CA ARG A 12 27.22 56.20 -1.85
C ARG A 12 27.12 55.48 -0.50
N CYS A 13 26.44 54.34 -0.51
CA CYS A 13 26.90 53.14 0.21
C CYS A 13 26.61 51.92 -0.67
N PHE A 14 27.69 51.27 -1.10
CA PHE A 14 27.66 49.90 -1.62
C PHE A 14 27.37 48.97 -0.45
N SER A 15 26.36 48.10 -0.59
CA SER A 15 26.31 46.85 0.16
C SER A 15 25.93 45.73 -0.80
N THR A 16 26.89 44.83 -0.99
CA THR A 16 26.79 43.59 -1.74
C THR A 16 25.82 42.65 -1.04
N TYR A 17 24.63 42.43 -1.62
CA TYR A 17 23.78 41.30 -1.26
C TYR A 17 23.95 40.20 -2.31
N THR A 18 24.72 39.18 -1.95
CA THR A 18 24.78 37.89 -2.62
C THR A 18 23.43 37.18 -2.48
N ARG A 19 22.81 36.82 -3.61
CA ARG A 19 21.65 35.92 -3.64
C ARG A 19 22.06 34.54 -3.14
N PRO A 20 21.37 33.90 -2.18
CA PRO A 20 21.52 32.47 -1.96
C PRO A 20 20.82 31.73 -3.11
N HIS A 21 21.54 30.80 -3.73
CA HIS A 21 21.01 29.84 -4.70
C HIS A 21 19.85 29.04 -4.07
N PRO A 22 18.79 28.72 -4.83
CA PRO A 22 17.75 27.81 -4.36
C PRO A 22 18.36 26.40 -4.24
N SER A 23 18.44 25.91 -3.00
CA SER A 23 18.76 24.52 -2.69
C SER A 23 17.64 23.62 -3.21
N SER A 24 17.87 22.95 -4.33
CA SER A 24 17.00 21.89 -4.83
C SER A 24 17.03 20.71 -3.86
N ILE A 25 15.96 20.53 -3.07
CA ILE A 25 15.76 19.32 -2.29
C ILE A 25 15.35 18.21 -3.27
N THR A 26 16.32 17.43 -3.71
CA THR A 26 16.07 16.17 -4.42
C THR A 26 15.85 15.10 -3.36
N VAL A 27 14.60 14.65 -3.18
CA VAL A 27 14.32 13.44 -2.40
C VAL A 27 14.75 12.25 -3.26
N ARG A 28 15.99 11.81 -3.09
CA ARG A 28 16.47 10.56 -3.68
C ARG A 28 15.92 9.40 -2.85
N SER A 29 15.19 8.51 -3.49
CA SER A 29 14.97 7.15 -2.97
C SER A 29 16.32 6.45 -2.93
N SER A 30 16.87 6.24 -1.73
CA SER A 30 18.17 5.60 -1.55
C SER A 30 18.02 4.08 -1.58
N SER A 31 17.97 3.51 -2.78
CA SER A 31 18.41 2.14 -3.03
C SER A 31 19.82 2.18 -3.60
N SER A 32 20.81 2.40 -2.74
CA SER A 32 22.21 2.20 -3.06
C SER A 32 22.98 2.04 -1.75
N LEU A 33 23.25 0.79 -1.36
CA LEU A 33 24.25 0.45 -0.36
C LEU A 33 25.60 0.87 -0.92
N GLN A 34 26.18 1.94 -0.37
CA GLN A 34 27.62 2.16 -0.44
C GLN A 34 28.18 1.82 0.93
N GLU A 35 28.96 0.75 0.97
CA GLU A 35 29.82 0.40 2.11
C GLU A 35 30.78 1.56 2.36
N ILE A 36 30.65 2.20 3.52
CA ILE A 36 31.66 3.12 4.03
C ILE A 36 32.55 2.29 4.94
N HIS A 37 33.73 1.97 4.42
CA HIS A 37 34.87 1.50 5.19
C HIS A 37 35.43 2.69 5.96
N GLU A 38 35.29 2.73 7.28
CA GLU A 38 36.17 3.56 8.11
C GLU A 38 36.47 2.89 9.44
N SER A 39 37.77 2.86 9.73
CA SER A 39 38.46 2.08 10.73
C SER A 39 38.84 2.95 11.93
N THR A 40 38.46 2.59 13.16
CA THR A 40 39.35 2.48 14.36
C THR A 40 38.57 2.04 15.62
N PRO A 41 39.23 1.44 16.62
CA PRO A 41 38.62 0.49 17.54
C PRO A 41 38.19 1.14 18.87
N VAL A 42 37.04 0.72 19.40
CA VAL A 42 36.73 0.87 20.83
C VAL A 42 36.09 -0.42 21.36
N SER A 43 36.56 -0.77 22.54
CA SER A 43 36.48 -2.02 23.31
C SER A 43 35.09 -2.56 23.65
N LYS A 44 35.02 -3.91 23.67
CA LYS A 44 34.25 -4.83 24.56
C LYS A 44 33.57 -4.14 25.76
N GLU A 45 32.36 -4.48 26.21
CA GLU A 45 31.59 -5.72 26.20
C GLU A 45 30.18 -5.34 26.73
N GLN A 46 29.10 -5.84 26.11
CA GLN A 46 27.82 -6.29 26.74
C GLN A 46 26.68 -6.35 25.71
N GLY A 47 26.25 -7.57 25.37
CA GLY A 47 24.84 -7.89 25.04
C GLY A 47 24.23 -7.35 23.75
N GLY A 48 24.90 -7.48 22.60
CA GLY A 48 24.34 -7.10 21.29
C GLY A 48 23.77 -8.28 20.50
N LEU A 49 22.61 -8.82 20.87
CA LEU A 49 21.91 -9.86 20.09
C LEU A 49 20.84 -9.28 19.13
N SER A 50 20.97 -8.03 18.67
CA SER A 50 19.83 -7.28 18.09
C SER A 50 19.95 -6.76 16.67
N SER A 51 21.07 -6.90 15.96
CA SER A 51 21.20 -6.35 14.59
C SER A 51 21.50 -7.38 13.49
N GLN A 52 22.13 -8.51 13.82
CA GLN A 52 22.53 -9.51 12.82
C GLN A 52 21.43 -10.52 12.44
N LEU A 53 20.38 -10.68 13.26
CA LEU A 53 19.27 -11.62 12.99
C LEU A 53 18.25 -11.11 11.97
N TYR A 54 18.34 -9.86 11.54
CA TYR A 54 17.46 -9.24 10.53
C TYR A 54 18.14 -9.01 9.18
N ALA A 55 19.32 -9.61 8.95
CA ALA A 55 19.87 -9.71 7.61
C ALA A 55 18.81 -10.36 6.71
N SER A 56 18.28 -9.58 5.77
CA SER A 56 17.21 -9.96 4.85
C SER A 56 17.58 -11.28 4.18
N ILE A 57 16.85 -12.35 4.45
CA ILE A 57 16.92 -13.53 3.56
C ILE A 57 16.44 -13.00 2.20
N PRO A 58 17.31 -12.96 1.18
CA PRO A 58 16.93 -12.46 -0.12
C PRO A 58 15.82 -13.35 -0.69
N PHE A 59 14.88 -12.78 -1.44
CA PHE A 59 13.93 -13.60 -2.21
C PHE A 59 14.71 -14.58 -3.09
N PRO A 60 14.28 -15.85 -3.21
CA PRO A 60 14.96 -16.78 -4.08
C PRO A 60 14.94 -16.26 -5.53
N PRO A 61 16.00 -16.49 -6.33
CA PRO A 61 15.95 -16.22 -7.75
C PRO A 61 14.85 -17.07 -8.38
N ILE A 62 14.09 -16.49 -9.31
CA ILE A 62 13.03 -17.19 -10.04
C ILE A 62 13.44 -17.36 -11.49
N LYS A 63 13.05 -18.47 -12.11
CA LYS A 63 13.36 -18.77 -13.53
C LYS A 63 12.33 -18.22 -14.51
N ALA A 64 11.14 -17.89 -14.02
CA ALA A 64 10.02 -17.40 -14.83
C ALA A 64 9.21 -16.39 -14.03
N ALA A 65 8.52 -15.50 -14.74
CA ALA A 65 7.61 -14.56 -14.11
C ALA A 65 6.49 -15.29 -13.37
N LYS A 66 6.12 -14.77 -12.20
CA LYS A 66 5.10 -15.34 -11.31
C LYS A 66 4.10 -14.29 -10.88
N ARG A 67 2.83 -14.68 -10.83
CA ARG A 67 1.74 -13.90 -10.23
C ARG A 67 1.28 -14.59 -8.97
N VAL A 68 1.20 -13.84 -7.88
CA VAL A 68 0.72 -14.34 -6.58
C VAL A 68 -0.46 -13.49 -6.13
N VAL A 69 -1.61 -14.15 -5.96
CA VAL A 69 -2.86 -13.54 -5.49
C VAL A 69 -3.10 -13.96 -4.04
N LEU A 70 -2.97 -13.00 -3.13
CA LEU A 70 -3.21 -13.18 -1.70
C LEU A 70 -4.67 -12.84 -1.38
N VAL A 71 -5.40 -13.76 -0.75
CA VAL A 71 -6.78 -13.57 -0.29
C VAL A 71 -6.86 -13.79 1.21
N ARG A 72 -7.51 -12.87 1.93
CA ARG A 72 -7.84 -13.08 3.35
C ARG A 72 -9.10 -13.92 3.47
N HIS A 73 -9.16 -14.80 4.47
CA HIS A 73 -10.38 -15.56 4.77
C HIS A 73 -11.66 -14.69 4.91
N GLY A 74 -12.82 -15.27 4.61
CA GLY A 74 -14.13 -14.64 4.81
C GLY A 74 -14.43 -14.33 6.28
N GLN A 75 -15.48 -13.56 6.56
CA GLN A 75 -15.88 -13.26 7.93
C GLN A 75 -16.06 -14.57 8.74
N SER A 76 -15.42 -14.65 9.90
CA SER A 76 -15.60 -15.76 10.85
C SER A 76 -16.51 -15.39 12.02
N THR A 77 -16.97 -16.39 12.78
CA THR A 77 -17.76 -16.19 14.01
C THR A 77 -17.04 -15.25 14.99
N TRP A 78 -15.73 -15.41 15.17
CA TRP A 78 -14.94 -14.52 16.02
C TRP A 78 -14.68 -13.14 15.40
N ASN A 79 -14.78 -12.97 14.08
CA ASN A 79 -14.80 -11.61 13.51
C ASN A 79 -16.09 -10.88 13.90
N GLU A 80 -17.23 -11.57 13.82
CA GLU A 80 -18.54 -11.03 14.18
C GLU A 80 -18.61 -10.67 15.67
N GLU A 81 -18.10 -11.54 16.55
CA GLU A 81 -18.00 -11.28 18.00
C GLU A 81 -16.97 -10.20 18.37
N GLY A 82 -16.04 -9.86 17.46
CA GLY A 82 -14.93 -8.96 17.76
C GLY A 82 -13.85 -9.56 18.68
N ARG A 83 -13.70 -10.89 18.65
CA ARG A 83 -12.77 -11.68 19.46
C ARG A 83 -11.39 -11.77 18.81
N ILE A 84 -10.34 -11.77 19.63
CA ILE A 84 -8.96 -11.93 19.19
C ILE A 84 -8.74 -13.37 18.76
N GLN A 85 -8.53 -13.60 17.46
CA GLN A 85 -8.37 -14.95 16.89
C GLN A 85 -6.97 -15.50 17.06
N GLY A 86 -5.98 -14.75 16.58
CA GLY A 86 -4.65 -15.28 16.34
C GLY A 86 -4.70 -16.58 15.53
N SER A 87 -3.81 -17.51 15.83
CA SER A 87 -3.71 -18.81 15.17
C SER A 87 -4.66 -19.89 15.74
N SER A 88 -5.59 -19.51 16.62
CA SER A 88 -6.67 -20.40 17.08
C SER A 88 -7.47 -20.98 15.91
N ASN A 89 -7.84 -22.25 16.03
CA ASN A 89 -8.64 -22.97 15.03
C ASN A 89 -10.12 -23.14 15.43
N PHE A 90 -10.59 -22.43 16.46
CA PHE A 90 -11.97 -22.56 16.96
C PHE A 90 -13.01 -21.79 16.14
N SER A 91 -12.61 -20.78 15.36
CA SER A 91 -13.54 -19.97 14.56
C SER A 91 -13.78 -20.57 13.18
N VAL A 92 -15.05 -20.59 12.78
CA VAL A 92 -15.52 -21.02 11.45
C VAL A 92 -16.05 -19.82 10.66
N LEU A 93 -16.24 -19.96 9.35
CA LEU A 93 -16.89 -18.92 8.55
C LEU A 93 -18.35 -18.74 8.98
N THR A 94 -18.83 -17.50 8.96
CA THR A 94 -20.27 -17.22 9.00
C THR A 94 -20.89 -17.42 7.60
N GLN A 95 -22.21 -17.45 7.50
CA GLN A 95 -22.90 -17.44 6.19
C GLN A 95 -22.47 -16.24 5.33
N LYS A 96 -22.29 -15.07 5.96
CA LYS A 96 -21.74 -13.89 5.29
C LYS A 96 -20.30 -14.12 4.82
N GLY A 97 -19.48 -14.81 5.60
CA GLY A 97 -18.12 -15.18 5.21
C GLY A 97 -18.08 -16.13 4.00
N GLU A 98 -18.99 -17.10 3.92
CA GLU A 98 -19.11 -17.97 2.76
C GLU A 98 -19.57 -17.19 1.51
N ALA A 99 -20.57 -16.32 1.64
CA ALA A 99 -21.01 -15.46 0.54
C ALA A 99 -19.90 -14.50 0.04
N GLN A 100 -19.07 -13.98 0.95
CA GLN A 100 -17.89 -13.20 0.59
C GLN A 100 -16.86 -14.01 -0.21
N ALA A 101 -16.64 -15.27 0.17
CA ALA A 101 -15.73 -16.16 -0.54
C ALA A 101 -16.25 -16.46 -1.95
N GLU A 102 -17.55 -16.71 -2.11
CA GLU A 102 -18.18 -16.92 -3.42
C GLU A 102 -18.10 -15.66 -4.30
N THR A 103 -18.35 -14.48 -3.73
CA THR A 103 -18.21 -13.22 -4.47
C THR A 103 -16.76 -13.01 -4.93
N SER A 104 -15.79 -13.43 -4.12
CA SER A 104 -14.37 -13.32 -4.47
C SER A 104 -13.94 -14.36 -5.50
N ARG A 105 -14.57 -15.54 -5.51
CA ARG A 105 -14.45 -16.50 -6.61
C ARG A 105 -14.85 -15.87 -7.94
N GLN A 106 -15.97 -15.15 -7.96
CA GLN A 106 -16.43 -14.44 -9.17
C GLN A 106 -15.47 -13.30 -9.56
N MET A 107 -15.00 -12.52 -8.59
CA MET A 107 -14.01 -11.46 -8.83
C MET A 107 -12.69 -11.97 -9.43
N LEU A 108 -12.34 -13.23 -9.15
CA LEU A 108 -11.11 -13.89 -9.59
C LEU A 108 -11.38 -14.92 -10.71
N VAL A 109 -12.54 -14.87 -11.37
CA VAL A 109 -12.92 -15.88 -12.37
C VAL A 109 -11.99 -15.87 -13.59
N ASP A 110 -11.52 -14.69 -13.99
CA ASP A 110 -10.59 -14.50 -15.11
C ASP A 110 -9.12 -14.72 -14.72
N ASP A 111 -8.82 -14.82 -13.41
CA ASP A 111 -7.51 -15.18 -12.92
C ASP A 111 -7.34 -16.72 -13.02
N ALA A 112 -6.52 -17.18 -13.97
CA ALA A 112 -6.10 -18.58 -14.03
C ALA A 112 -5.12 -18.88 -12.89
N PHE A 113 -5.27 -20.02 -12.21
CA PHE A 113 -4.39 -20.45 -11.12
C PHE A 113 -3.89 -21.87 -11.37
N ASP A 114 -2.59 -22.08 -11.22
CA ASP A 114 -1.97 -23.41 -11.36
C ASP A 114 -1.97 -24.16 -10.01
N VAL A 115 -1.96 -23.42 -8.89
CA VAL A 115 -1.90 -23.97 -7.53
C VAL A 115 -2.54 -23.03 -6.52
N CYS A 116 -3.11 -23.61 -5.46
CA CYS A 116 -3.56 -22.88 -4.28
C CYS A 116 -2.76 -23.27 -3.05
N PHE A 117 -2.18 -22.28 -2.38
CA PHE A 117 -1.68 -22.43 -1.01
C PHE A 117 -2.74 -21.94 -0.02
N SER A 118 -2.92 -22.64 1.08
CA SER A 118 -3.85 -22.24 2.13
C SER A 118 -3.24 -22.42 3.52
N SER A 119 -3.63 -21.57 4.46
CA SER A 119 -3.29 -21.82 5.86
C SER A 119 -4.02 -23.06 6.39
N PRO A 120 -3.53 -23.69 7.47
CA PRO A 120 -4.18 -24.85 8.05
C PRO A 120 -5.50 -24.53 8.77
N LEU A 121 -5.80 -23.25 9.05
CA LEU A 121 -6.93 -22.86 9.88
C LEU A 121 -8.26 -22.97 9.13
N ILE A 122 -9.27 -23.57 9.76
CA ILE A 122 -10.54 -23.99 9.14
C ILE A 122 -11.22 -22.85 8.37
N ARG A 123 -11.27 -21.64 8.93
CA ARG A 123 -11.82 -20.45 8.23
C ARG A 123 -11.12 -20.14 6.90
N SER A 124 -9.81 -20.33 6.82
CA SER A 124 -8.99 -20.08 5.63
C SER A 124 -9.06 -21.25 4.66
N LYS A 125 -9.04 -22.49 5.15
CA LYS A 125 -9.31 -23.69 4.34
C LYS A 125 -10.66 -23.63 3.64
N ARG A 126 -11.73 -23.35 4.39
CA ARG A 126 -13.09 -23.23 3.85
C ARG A 126 -13.20 -22.12 2.81
N THR A 127 -12.55 -20.98 3.04
CA THR A 127 -12.48 -19.90 2.04
C THR A 127 -11.75 -20.38 0.78
N ALA A 128 -10.65 -21.10 0.94
CA ALA A 128 -9.87 -21.63 -0.18
C ALA A 128 -10.68 -22.64 -0.99
N GLU A 129 -11.37 -23.57 -0.35
CA GLU A 129 -12.26 -24.55 -1.00
C GLU A 129 -13.33 -23.85 -1.86
N ILE A 130 -13.99 -22.82 -1.33
CA ILE A 130 -15.01 -22.07 -2.06
C ILE A 130 -14.40 -21.39 -3.29
N ILE A 131 -13.30 -20.65 -3.15
CA ILE A 131 -12.65 -19.92 -4.25
C ILE A 131 -12.05 -20.89 -5.28
N TRP A 132 -11.47 -21.99 -4.81
CA TRP A 132 -10.85 -23.01 -5.64
C TRP A 132 -11.88 -23.76 -6.47
N GLY A 133 -13.06 -24.00 -5.89
CA GLY A 133 -14.19 -24.60 -6.57
C GLY A 133 -13.89 -26.01 -7.05
N THR A 134 -14.12 -26.26 -8.34
CA THR A 134 -14.01 -27.59 -8.98
C THR A 134 -12.69 -27.82 -9.71
N ARG A 135 -11.67 -26.98 -9.47
CA ARG A 135 -10.33 -27.15 -10.05
C ARG A 135 -9.73 -28.49 -9.62
N LYS A 136 -9.00 -29.15 -10.53
CA LYS A 136 -8.52 -30.54 -10.35
C LYS A 136 -7.29 -30.62 -9.47
N GLU A 137 -6.46 -29.58 -9.50
CA GLU A 137 -5.22 -29.49 -8.77
C GLU A 137 -5.50 -29.33 -7.26
N GLY A 138 -4.62 -29.86 -6.42
CA GLY A 138 -4.80 -29.85 -4.97
C GLY A 138 -4.55 -28.47 -4.34
N ILE A 139 -5.14 -28.25 -3.16
CA ILE A 139 -4.79 -27.13 -2.28
C ILE A 139 -3.63 -27.58 -1.38
N ILE A 140 -2.48 -26.91 -1.48
CA ILE A 140 -1.31 -27.14 -0.63
C ILE A 140 -1.52 -26.40 0.70
N THR A 141 -1.54 -27.13 1.81
CA THR A 141 -1.63 -26.51 3.14
C THR A 141 -0.24 -26.18 3.68
N ASP A 142 -0.01 -24.95 4.13
CA ASP A 142 1.25 -24.51 4.75
C ASP A 142 1.02 -23.91 6.14
N SER A 143 1.68 -24.46 7.16
CA SER A 143 1.58 -24.00 8.55
C SER A 143 2.10 -22.58 8.78
N ASP A 144 3.02 -22.07 7.96
CA ASP A 144 3.55 -20.72 8.09
C ASP A 144 2.56 -19.65 7.59
N LEU A 145 1.56 -20.05 6.80
CA LEU A 145 0.45 -19.19 6.39
C LEU A 145 -0.60 -19.00 7.49
N ARG A 146 -0.47 -19.63 8.66
CA ARG A 146 -1.41 -19.39 9.78
C ARG A 146 -1.36 -17.93 10.22
N GLU A 147 -2.42 -17.48 10.88
CA GLU A 147 -2.49 -16.11 11.40
C GLU A 147 -1.39 -15.83 12.45
N ILE A 148 -1.18 -14.57 12.81
CA ILE A 148 -0.29 -14.19 13.93
C ILE A 148 -0.60 -15.00 15.20
N ASP A 149 0.43 -15.58 15.80
CA ASP A 149 0.31 -16.32 17.05
C ASP A 149 0.21 -15.32 18.20
N LEU A 150 -0.93 -15.29 18.89
CA LEU A 150 -1.17 -14.35 19.99
C LEU A 150 -1.24 -15.05 21.35
N TYR A 151 -0.95 -16.35 21.40
CA TYR A 151 -0.76 -17.11 22.63
C TYR A 151 -1.90 -16.85 23.65
N SER A 152 -1.58 -16.40 24.86
CA SER A 152 -2.57 -16.13 25.92
C SER A 152 -3.58 -15.01 25.62
N PHE A 153 -3.42 -14.23 24.54
CA PHE A 153 -4.42 -13.25 24.10
C PHE A 153 -5.56 -13.87 23.26
N GLN A 154 -5.36 -15.07 22.71
CA GLN A 154 -6.33 -15.68 21.82
C GLN A 154 -7.61 -16.03 22.57
N GLY A 155 -8.75 -15.86 21.89
CA GLY A 155 -10.06 -16.15 22.46
C GLY A 155 -10.64 -15.03 23.33
N LEU A 156 -9.90 -13.95 23.60
CA LEU A 156 -10.43 -12.83 24.39
C LEU A 156 -11.14 -11.80 23.52
N LEU A 157 -12.22 -11.24 24.04
CA LEU A 157 -12.77 -9.97 23.59
C LEU A 157 -11.81 -8.84 23.94
N LYS A 158 -11.90 -7.72 23.22
CA LYS A 158 -11.00 -6.57 23.44
C LYS A 158 -11.05 -6.05 24.88
N HIS A 159 -12.23 -5.99 25.49
CA HIS A 159 -12.38 -5.51 26.86
C HIS A 159 -11.79 -6.50 27.88
N GLU A 160 -11.95 -7.81 27.66
CA GLU A 160 -11.35 -8.87 28.48
C GLU A 160 -9.81 -8.83 28.40
N GLY A 161 -9.27 -8.69 27.19
CA GLY A 161 -7.82 -8.54 26.97
C GLY A 161 -7.25 -7.30 27.67
N LYS A 162 -7.96 -6.16 27.58
CA LYS A 162 -7.57 -4.93 28.30
C LYS A 162 -7.58 -5.14 29.83
N ALA A 163 -8.63 -5.77 30.36
CA ALA A 163 -8.75 -6.02 31.80
C ALA A 163 -7.68 -6.99 32.30
N LYS A 164 -7.40 -8.06 31.56
CA LYS A 164 -6.46 -9.12 31.96
C LYS A 164 -4.99 -8.73 31.79
N PHE A 165 -4.65 -7.99 30.74
CA PHE A 165 -3.25 -7.74 30.35
C PHE A 165 -2.81 -6.27 30.38
N GLY A 166 -3.70 -5.32 30.68
CA GLY A 166 -3.37 -3.93 30.99
C GLY A 166 -2.31 -3.29 30.10
N ALA A 167 -1.09 -3.13 30.64
CA ALA A 167 0.05 -2.53 29.95
C ALA A 167 0.47 -3.29 28.68
N ALA A 168 0.47 -4.63 28.70
CA ALA A 168 0.81 -5.43 27.54
C ALA A 168 -0.23 -5.26 26.42
N PHE A 169 -1.52 -5.16 26.76
CA PHE A 169 -2.56 -4.83 25.79
C PHE A 169 -2.36 -3.44 25.18
N ARG A 170 -1.94 -2.45 25.99
CA ARG A 170 -1.60 -1.11 25.49
C ARG A 170 -0.39 -1.14 24.55
N GLN A 171 0.66 -1.90 24.90
CA GLN A 171 1.83 -2.07 24.04
C GLN A 171 1.43 -2.73 22.71
N TRP A 172 0.59 -3.76 22.73
CA TRP A 172 0.02 -4.34 21.51
C TRP A 172 -0.72 -3.32 20.64
N GLN A 173 -1.30 -2.27 21.21
CA GLN A 173 -1.98 -1.22 20.44
C GLN A 173 -1.03 -0.19 19.84
N MET A 174 -0.02 0.24 20.61
CA MET A 174 0.84 1.38 20.28
C MET A 174 2.16 0.99 19.62
N ASP A 175 2.70 -0.18 20.00
CA ASP A 175 4.02 -0.67 19.62
C ASP A 175 3.98 -2.21 19.48
N ALA A 176 3.15 -2.66 18.55
CA ALA A 176 2.97 -4.08 18.26
C ALA A 176 4.27 -4.82 17.84
N PRO A 177 5.24 -4.20 17.14
CA PRO A 177 6.53 -4.84 16.83
C PRO A 177 7.35 -5.24 18.06
N ASN A 178 7.24 -4.50 19.16
CA ASN A 178 7.97 -4.76 20.40
C ASN A 178 7.09 -5.40 21.49
N PHE A 179 5.81 -5.63 21.20
CA PHE A 179 4.91 -6.35 22.09
C PHE A 179 5.45 -7.76 22.37
N ASN A 180 5.61 -8.05 23.66
CA ASN A 180 5.97 -9.37 24.15
C ASN A 180 4.78 -10.02 24.86
N ILE A 181 4.53 -11.29 24.56
CA ILE A 181 3.55 -12.11 25.27
C ILE A 181 4.11 -13.52 25.39
N ASP A 182 4.06 -14.09 26.59
CA ASP A 182 4.53 -15.45 26.87
C ASP A 182 5.98 -15.72 26.39
N GLY A 183 6.83 -14.70 26.41
CA GLY A 183 8.23 -14.79 25.95
C GLY A 183 8.42 -14.62 24.43
N HIS A 184 7.33 -14.43 23.67
CA HIS A 184 7.32 -14.32 22.22
C HIS A 184 7.19 -12.88 21.73
N TYR A 185 7.63 -12.63 20.50
CA TYR A 185 7.43 -11.35 19.80
C TYR A 185 6.60 -11.57 18.53
N PRO A 186 5.25 -11.63 18.65
CA PRO A 186 4.36 -12.11 17.59
C PRO A 186 4.56 -11.46 16.22
N VAL A 187 4.78 -10.15 16.16
CA VAL A 187 4.94 -9.42 14.88
C VAL A 187 6.28 -9.74 14.23
N ARG A 188 7.36 -9.85 15.01
CA ARG A 188 8.70 -10.18 14.49
C ARG A 188 8.73 -11.61 13.97
N GLU A 189 8.14 -12.54 14.72
CA GLU A 189 7.96 -13.94 14.33
C GLU A 189 7.13 -14.07 13.05
N LEU A 190 6.05 -13.28 12.92
CA LEU A 190 5.22 -13.24 11.73
C LEU A 190 5.98 -12.76 10.49
N TRP A 191 6.83 -11.73 10.62
CA TRP A 191 7.68 -11.26 9.51
C TRP A 191 8.70 -12.32 9.08
N ALA A 192 9.26 -13.07 10.02
CA ALA A 192 10.13 -14.20 9.71
C ALA A 192 9.36 -15.31 8.95
N ARG A 193 8.14 -15.65 9.39
CA ARG A 193 7.28 -16.62 8.69
C ARG A 193 6.91 -16.17 7.28
N ALA A 194 6.59 -14.89 7.08
CA ALA A 194 6.29 -14.35 5.75
C ALA A 194 7.46 -14.55 4.77
N ARG A 195 8.71 -14.39 5.22
CA ARG A 195 9.90 -14.69 4.40
C ARG A 195 10.00 -16.17 4.03
N SER A 196 9.77 -17.07 5.01
CA SER A 196 9.71 -18.53 4.77
C SER A 196 8.64 -18.90 3.73
N CYS A 197 7.44 -18.33 3.85
CA CYS A 197 6.36 -18.52 2.89
C CYS A 197 6.77 -18.10 1.47
N TRP A 198 7.42 -16.94 1.32
CA TRP A 198 7.88 -16.48 0.01
C TRP A 198 8.90 -17.43 -0.62
N THR A 199 9.81 -18.00 0.17
CA THR A 199 10.74 -19.03 -0.34
C THR A 199 9.97 -20.19 -0.95
N LYS A 200 8.98 -20.74 -0.26
CA LYS A 200 8.20 -21.90 -0.75
C LYS A 200 7.33 -21.55 -1.97
N ILE A 201 6.64 -20.41 -1.92
CA ILE A 201 5.76 -19.94 -3.02
C ILE A 201 6.56 -19.68 -4.30
N LEU A 202 7.70 -19.00 -4.18
CA LEU A 202 8.50 -18.61 -5.35
C LEU A 202 9.35 -19.75 -5.91
N THR A 203 9.71 -20.76 -5.10
CA THR A 203 10.43 -21.95 -5.57
C THR A 203 9.52 -23.02 -6.17
N HIS A 204 8.22 -22.98 -5.89
CA HIS A 204 7.23 -23.86 -6.56
C HIS A 204 7.27 -23.69 -8.09
N GLU A 205 6.92 -24.69 -8.88
CA GLU A 205 7.02 -24.61 -10.35
C GLU A 205 5.92 -23.75 -11.00
N SER A 206 4.76 -23.66 -10.36
CA SER A 206 3.60 -22.87 -10.79
C SER A 206 3.90 -21.39 -11.03
N LYS A 207 3.30 -20.81 -12.08
CA LYS A 207 3.48 -19.39 -12.44
C LYS A 207 2.37 -18.52 -11.86
N SER A 208 1.14 -19.03 -11.78
CA SER A 208 0.02 -18.33 -11.18
C SER A 208 -0.44 -19.02 -9.91
N VAL A 209 -0.32 -18.32 -8.78
CA VAL A 209 -0.48 -18.88 -7.43
C VAL A 209 -1.60 -18.13 -6.69
N LEU A 210 -2.60 -18.87 -6.21
CA LEU A 210 -3.55 -18.38 -5.22
C LEU A 210 -3.04 -18.69 -3.82
N VAL A 211 -3.10 -17.73 -2.89
CA VAL A 211 -2.77 -17.92 -1.48
C VAL A 211 -3.94 -17.45 -0.63
N VAL A 212 -4.55 -18.34 0.17
CA VAL A 212 -5.67 -18.00 1.04
C VAL A 212 -5.25 -18.10 2.51
N ALA A 213 -5.16 -16.96 3.19
CA ALA A 213 -4.65 -16.89 4.56
C ALA A 213 -5.41 -15.84 5.40
N HIS A 214 -4.70 -14.99 6.15
CA HIS A 214 -5.28 -14.15 7.19
C HIS A 214 -4.82 -12.70 7.12
N ASN A 215 -5.38 -11.86 8.00
CA ASN A 215 -5.11 -10.43 7.98
C ASN A 215 -3.64 -10.13 8.25
N ALA A 216 -3.08 -10.58 9.38
CA ALA A 216 -1.73 -10.20 9.75
C ALA A 216 -0.69 -10.83 8.82
N VAL A 217 -0.83 -12.13 8.50
CA VAL A 217 0.13 -12.80 7.61
C VAL A 217 0.11 -12.23 6.18
N ASN A 218 -1.04 -11.86 5.62
CA ASN A 218 -1.07 -11.19 4.31
C ASN A 218 -0.40 -9.82 4.37
N GLN A 219 -0.57 -9.07 5.47
CA GLN A 219 0.17 -7.81 5.66
C GLN A 219 1.67 -8.03 5.67
N ALA A 220 2.16 -9.03 6.41
CA ALA A 220 3.57 -9.36 6.46
C ALA A 220 4.09 -9.82 5.09
N LEU A 221 3.33 -10.63 4.34
CA LEU A 221 3.68 -11.04 2.99
C LEU A 221 3.79 -9.84 2.03
N VAL A 222 2.79 -8.96 1.99
CA VAL A 222 2.85 -7.75 1.16
C VAL A 222 4.03 -6.86 1.60
N ALA A 223 4.12 -6.53 2.89
CA ALA A 223 5.15 -5.66 3.45
C ALA A 223 6.56 -6.15 3.11
N THR A 224 6.86 -7.43 3.37
CA THR A 224 8.18 -8.01 3.07
C THR A 224 8.49 -8.02 1.58
N ALA A 225 7.48 -8.20 0.71
CA ALA A 225 7.65 -8.14 -0.74
C ALA A 225 7.99 -6.73 -1.26
N ILE A 226 7.52 -5.68 -0.60
CA ILE A 226 7.83 -4.29 -0.98
C ILE A 226 8.88 -3.63 -0.07
N GLY A 227 9.63 -4.42 0.70
CA GLY A 227 10.76 -3.94 1.50
C GLY A 227 10.39 -3.22 2.80
N LEU A 228 9.17 -3.39 3.32
CA LEU A 228 8.70 -2.77 4.56
C LEU A 228 8.94 -3.66 5.79
N GLY A 229 9.47 -3.06 6.86
CA GLY A 229 9.73 -3.72 8.14
C GLY A 229 8.49 -3.88 9.02
N THR A 230 8.70 -4.43 10.21
CA THR A 230 7.65 -4.73 11.19
C THR A 230 6.89 -3.50 11.67
N GLU A 231 7.52 -2.33 11.63
CA GLU A 231 6.95 -1.01 11.96
C GLU A 231 5.73 -0.65 11.10
N TYR A 232 5.56 -1.31 9.94
CA TYR A 232 4.39 -1.13 9.07
C TYR A 232 3.21 -2.06 9.39
N PHE A 233 3.29 -2.84 10.46
CA PHE A 233 2.18 -3.69 10.89
C PHE A 233 0.90 -2.88 11.17
N ARG A 234 -0.23 -3.33 10.62
CA ARG A 234 -1.58 -2.70 10.64
C ARG A 234 -1.76 -1.47 9.77
N ILE A 235 -0.76 -1.08 8.97
CA ILE A 235 -0.88 -0.01 7.99
C ILE A 235 -1.56 -0.53 6.72
N LEU A 236 -1.12 -1.68 6.21
CA LEU A 236 -1.69 -2.31 5.02
C LEU A 236 -2.98 -3.04 5.38
N LEU A 237 -4.14 -2.46 5.12
CA LEU A 237 -5.41 -3.11 5.46
C LEU A 237 -5.66 -4.36 4.59
N GLN A 238 -6.28 -5.39 5.17
CA GLN A 238 -6.79 -6.55 4.45
C GLN A 238 -8.22 -6.83 4.90
N SER A 239 -9.20 -6.64 4.01
CA SER A 239 -10.61 -6.91 4.20
C SER A 239 -10.89 -8.41 4.15
N ASN A 240 -11.97 -8.88 4.79
CA ASN A 240 -12.39 -10.28 4.60
C ASN A 240 -12.66 -10.52 3.10
N CYS A 241 -12.05 -11.58 2.56
CA CYS A 241 -11.99 -11.87 1.12
C CYS A 241 -11.45 -10.75 0.23
N GLY A 242 -10.70 -9.80 0.80
CA GLY A 242 -9.93 -8.84 0.03
C GLY A 242 -8.74 -9.54 -0.65
N ALA A 243 -8.49 -9.19 -1.91
CA ALA A 243 -7.40 -9.73 -2.72
C ALA A 243 -6.27 -8.70 -2.91
N SER A 244 -5.03 -9.15 -2.78
CA SER A 244 -3.83 -8.38 -3.15
C SER A 244 -3.02 -9.17 -4.17
N VAL A 245 -2.47 -8.50 -5.19
CA VAL A 245 -1.79 -9.17 -6.30
C VAL A 245 -0.39 -8.63 -6.47
N LEU A 246 0.57 -9.54 -6.45
CA LEU A 246 1.98 -9.26 -6.66
C LEU A 246 2.48 -10.02 -7.89
N ASP A 247 3.13 -9.32 -8.80
CA ASP A 247 3.89 -9.93 -9.88
C ASP A 247 5.38 -9.91 -9.54
N PHE A 248 6.05 -11.03 -9.77
CA PHE A 248 7.48 -11.23 -9.60
C PHE A 248 8.08 -11.52 -10.97
N THR A 249 9.00 -10.68 -11.44
CA THR A 249 9.65 -10.82 -12.74
C THR A 249 11.13 -11.16 -12.54
N PRO A 250 11.67 -12.22 -13.19
CA PRO A 250 13.09 -12.54 -13.08
C PRO A 250 13.97 -11.42 -13.63
N GLN A 251 15.15 -11.25 -13.05
CA GLN A 251 16.21 -10.42 -13.64
C GLN A 251 17.12 -11.28 -14.53
N ALA A 252 17.63 -10.68 -15.61
CA ALA A 252 18.48 -11.37 -16.59
C ALA A 252 19.83 -11.82 -16.01
N ASP A 253 20.32 -11.14 -14.97
CA ASP A 253 21.56 -11.44 -14.25
C ASP A 253 21.39 -12.51 -13.15
N GLY A 254 20.18 -13.04 -12.96
CA GLY A 254 19.88 -13.98 -11.89
C GLY A 254 19.74 -13.33 -10.50
N GLY A 255 19.66 -12.00 -10.43
CA GLY A 255 19.41 -11.25 -9.21
C GLY A 255 18.00 -11.45 -8.64
N LEU A 256 17.69 -10.68 -7.58
CA LEU A 256 16.38 -10.67 -6.94
C LEU A 256 15.27 -10.35 -7.94
N PRO A 257 14.09 -10.99 -7.89
CA PRO A 257 13.02 -10.63 -8.81
C PRO A 257 12.59 -9.17 -8.66
N TYR A 258 12.21 -8.53 -9.77
CA TYR A 258 11.45 -7.28 -9.71
C TYR A 258 10.05 -7.57 -9.18
N ILE A 259 9.63 -6.86 -8.15
CA ILE A 259 8.35 -7.06 -7.48
C ILE A 259 7.43 -5.89 -7.80
N ARG A 260 6.24 -6.18 -8.31
CA ARG A 260 5.19 -5.19 -8.58
C ARG A 260 3.93 -5.53 -7.79
N LEU A 261 3.51 -4.61 -6.92
CA LEU A 261 2.20 -4.66 -6.26
C LEU A 261 1.14 -4.09 -7.22
N ASN A 262 0.41 -4.96 -7.91
CA ASN A 262 -0.62 -4.55 -8.89
C ASN A 262 -1.95 -4.18 -8.23
N ARG A 263 -2.33 -4.93 -7.20
CA ARG A 263 -3.59 -4.74 -6.47
C ARG A 263 -3.32 -4.84 -4.98
N LEU A 264 -3.89 -3.94 -4.19
CA LEU A 264 -3.82 -4.00 -2.74
C LEU A 264 -5.23 -3.98 -2.16
N ASN A 265 -5.61 -5.06 -1.48
CA ASN A 265 -6.88 -5.17 -0.75
C ASN A 265 -8.13 -4.86 -1.60
N GLN A 266 -8.15 -5.32 -2.85
CA GLN A 266 -9.33 -5.23 -3.70
C GLN A 266 -10.45 -6.08 -3.12
N THR A 267 -11.61 -5.48 -2.93
CA THR A 267 -12.86 -6.18 -2.60
C THR A 267 -13.77 -6.19 -3.83
N PRO A 268 -14.78 -7.07 -3.89
CA PRO A 268 -15.75 -7.07 -5.01
C PRO A 268 -16.57 -5.79 -5.13
N SER A 269 -16.77 -5.05 -4.02
CA SER A 269 -17.33 -3.70 -4.06
C SER A 269 -16.35 -2.73 -4.71
N SER A 270 -16.87 -1.69 -5.38
CA SER A 270 -16.05 -0.65 -6.01
C SER A 270 -14.87 -0.25 -5.11
N PRO A 271 -13.62 -0.25 -5.63
CA PRO A 271 -12.42 0.07 -4.85
C PRO A 271 -12.46 1.50 -4.30
N VAL A 272 -13.37 2.31 -4.84
CA VAL A 272 -13.64 3.68 -4.48
C VAL A 272 -15.04 3.86 -3.87
N ALA A 273 -15.79 2.83 -3.46
CA ALA A 273 -17.13 3.00 -2.87
C ALA A 273 -17.14 3.98 -1.67
N GLY A 274 -18.09 4.91 -1.61
CA GLY A 274 -18.22 5.92 -0.54
C GLY A 274 -18.48 5.33 0.86
N GLY A 275 -18.14 6.06 1.92
CA GLY A 275 -18.49 5.72 3.31
C GLY A 275 -17.38 5.06 4.13
N SER A 276 -17.35 3.72 4.19
CA SER A 276 -16.45 2.95 5.06
C SER A 276 -15.66 1.89 4.28
N SER A 277 -14.34 1.85 4.45
CA SER A 277 -13.50 0.74 3.95
C SER A 277 -12.98 -0.08 5.14
N ALA A 278 -13.09 -1.41 5.06
CA ALA A 278 -12.68 -2.35 6.12
C ALA A 278 -13.20 -2.00 7.54
N GLY A 279 -14.40 -1.41 7.63
CA GLY A 279 -15.02 -1.02 8.91
C GLY A 279 -14.47 0.27 9.55
N ARG A 280 -13.65 1.05 8.85
CA ARG A 280 -13.16 2.36 9.31
C ARG A 280 -13.89 3.48 8.56
N LYS A 281 -14.44 4.45 9.31
CA LYS A 281 -14.94 5.71 8.72
C LYS A 281 -13.73 6.55 8.31
N THR A 282 -13.67 7.01 7.07
CA THR A 282 -12.61 7.89 6.58
C THR A 282 -13.16 9.32 6.47
N SER A 283 -12.53 10.28 7.13
CA SER A 283 -12.89 11.70 7.01
C SER A 283 -12.41 12.33 5.70
N LYS A 284 -11.35 11.78 5.11
CA LYS A 284 -10.80 12.19 3.81
C LYS A 284 -10.41 10.96 3.00
N ARG A 285 -10.55 11.06 1.67
CA ARG A 285 -10.13 10.04 0.72
C ARG A 285 -9.19 10.65 -0.28
N ILE A 286 -8.03 10.03 -0.46
CA ILE A 286 -7.05 10.40 -1.48
C ILE A 286 -7.06 9.26 -2.50
N ILE A 287 -7.19 9.63 -3.77
CA ILE A 287 -7.16 8.69 -4.90
C ILE A 287 -5.94 9.06 -5.71
N LEU A 288 -5.04 8.09 -5.87
CA LEU A 288 -3.84 8.25 -6.68
C LEU A 288 -4.15 7.76 -8.08
N VAL A 289 -3.93 8.62 -9.07
CA VAL A 289 -4.18 8.35 -10.48
C VAL A 289 -2.87 8.48 -11.23
N CYS A 290 -2.51 7.43 -11.99
CA CYS A 290 -1.41 7.51 -12.95
C CYS A 290 -1.89 8.32 -14.16
N HIS A 291 -1.00 9.15 -14.73
CA HIS A 291 -1.32 9.83 -15.98
C HIS A 291 -1.51 8.81 -17.11
N GLY A 292 -2.31 9.17 -18.11
CA GLY A 292 -2.49 8.36 -19.31
C GLY A 292 -1.16 8.15 -20.06
N SER A 293 -1.12 7.08 -20.84
CA SER A 293 0.06 6.66 -21.60
C SER A 293 0.55 7.76 -22.56
N GLN A 294 1.87 7.91 -22.62
CA GLN A 294 2.59 8.72 -23.61
C GLN A 294 3.10 7.77 -24.72
N ALA A 295 3.52 8.28 -25.88
CA ALA A 295 3.94 7.45 -27.01
C ALA A 295 5.01 6.39 -26.63
N ASN A 296 4.82 5.15 -27.10
CA ASN A 296 5.87 4.13 -27.10
C ASN A 296 6.89 4.49 -28.19
N THR A 297 8.07 4.94 -27.82
CA THR A 297 9.24 4.69 -28.67
C THR A 297 9.93 3.45 -28.13
N GLU A 298 9.95 2.37 -28.93
CA GLU A 298 10.82 1.18 -28.75
C GLU A 298 12.32 1.51 -28.79
N VAL A 299 12.69 2.78 -28.59
CA VAL A 299 14.06 3.27 -28.50
C VAL A 299 14.09 4.21 -27.29
N SER A 300 14.65 3.71 -26.18
CA SER A 300 14.92 4.51 -24.99
C SER A 300 16.01 5.54 -25.29
N PHE A 301 15.63 6.70 -25.80
CA PHE A 301 16.45 7.90 -25.63
C PHE A 301 16.10 8.52 -24.27
N PRO A 302 17.06 8.69 -23.34
CA PRO A 302 16.80 9.19 -21.98
C PRO A 302 16.31 10.65 -21.88
N ASN A 303 15.92 11.28 -22.99
CA ASN A 303 15.68 12.72 -23.11
C ASN A 303 14.43 13.11 -23.93
N LEU A 304 13.47 12.21 -24.18
CA LEU A 304 12.17 12.69 -24.68
C LEU A 304 11.45 13.41 -23.53
N GLY A 305 11.42 14.74 -23.62
CA GLY A 305 10.86 15.64 -22.61
C GLY A 305 9.38 15.43 -22.33
N ASP A 306 8.82 16.25 -21.44
CA ASP A 306 7.40 16.23 -21.06
C ASP A 306 6.47 16.23 -22.31
N GLN A 307 5.81 15.10 -22.57
CA GLN A 307 4.96 14.89 -23.76
C GLN A 307 3.48 14.89 -23.40
N PRO A 308 2.58 15.25 -24.33
CA PRO A 308 1.15 15.02 -24.18
C PRO A 308 0.79 13.53 -24.19
N MET A 309 -0.41 13.21 -23.70
CA MET A 309 -0.96 11.85 -23.79
C MET A 309 -1.21 11.47 -25.25
N ASN A 310 -0.99 10.18 -25.57
CA ASN A 310 -1.43 9.63 -26.85
C ASN A 310 -2.93 9.25 -26.80
N MET A 311 -3.46 8.71 -27.90
CA MET A 311 -4.87 8.31 -27.98
C MET A 311 -5.25 7.26 -26.91
N LEU A 312 -4.36 6.32 -26.61
CA LEU A 312 -4.59 5.35 -25.53
C LEU A 312 -4.62 6.04 -24.16
N GLY A 313 -3.72 7.01 -23.92
CA GLY A 313 -3.70 7.81 -22.70
C GLY A 313 -4.98 8.63 -22.49
N LEU A 314 -5.53 9.21 -23.56
CA LEU A 314 -6.82 9.90 -23.52
C LEU A 314 -7.97 8.94 -23.12
N ILE A 315 -8.02 7.74 -23.72
CA ILE A 315 -9.02 6.72 -23.38
C ILE A 315 -8.86 6.28 -21.92
N GLN A 316 -7.62 6.08 -21.45
CA GLN A 316 -7.33 5.72 -20.05
C GLN A 316 -7.77 6.81 -19.07
N ALA A 317 -7.50 8.08 -19.39
CA ALA A 317 -7.93 9.21 -18.58
C ALA A 317 -9.47 9.31 -18.52
N GLN A 318 -10.14 9.13 -19.66
CA GLN A 318 -11.61 9.12 -19.73
C GLN A 318 -12.21 7.97 -18.92
N LYS A 319 -11.66 6.75 -19.04
CA LYS A 319 -12.12 5.60 -18.24
C LYS A 319 -11.87 5.77 -16.76
N THR A 320 -10.76 6.39 -16.39
CA THR A 320 -10.51 6.77 -15.00
C THR A 320 -11.56 7.77 -14.52
N ALA A 321 -11.87 8.77 -15.31
CA ALA A 321 -12.89 9.77 -14.98
C ALA A 321 -14.28 9.14 -14.78
N GLU A 322 -14.67 8.20 -15.66
CA GLU A 322 -15.91 7.42 -15.55
C GLU A 322 -15.96 6.61 -14.26
N LEU A 323 -14.86 5.93 -13.88
CA LEU A 323 -14.76 5.17 -12.62
C LEU A 323 -14.92 6.03 -11.37
N LEU A 324 -14.65 7.33 -11.49
CA LEU A 324 -14.77 8.29 -10.39
C LEU A 324 -16.12 8.99 -10.37
N LEU A 325 -17.05 8.76 -11.33
CA LEU A 325 -18.33 9.49 -11.42
C LEU A 325 -19.17 9.39 -10.15
N ASP A 326 -19.27 8.19 -9.58
CA ASP A 326 -20.02 7.96 -8.33
C ASP A 326 -19.33 8.59 -7.11
N LEU A 327 -18.11 9.10 -7.28
CA LEU A 327 -17.39 9.80 -6.25
C LEU A 327 -17.64 11.28 -6.40
N LYS A 328 -18.01 11.89 -5.28
CA LYS A 328 -18.00 13.34 -5.19
C LYS A 328 -16.56 13.85 -5.06
N VAL A 329 -15.77 13.85 -6.13
CA VAL A 329 -14.42 14.46 -6.16
C VAL A 329 -14.53 15.98 -6.01
N SER A 330 -13.93 16.53 -4.95
CA SER A 330 -13.98 17.97 -4.66
C SER A 330 -12.70 18.72 -5.06
N CYS A 331 -11.57 18.01 -5.16
CA CYS A 331 -10.27 18.58 -5.44
C CYS A 331 -9.40 17.59 -6.21
N ILE A 332 -8.67 18.08 -7.22
CA ILE A 332 -7.68 17.33 -7.99
C ILE A 332 -6.34 18.04 -7.88
N ILE A 333 -5.31 17.31 -7.46
CA ILE A 333 -3.93 17.81 -7.38
C ILE A 333 -3.11 17.06 -8.43
N SER A 334 -2.44 17.78 -9.32
CA SER A 334 -1.63 17.20 -10.39
C SER A 334 -0.16 17.59 -10.31
N SER A 335 0.70 16.71 -10.83
CA SER A 335 2.08 17.08 -11.19
C SER A 335 2.05 18.08 -12.35
N PRO A 336 3.02 19.01 -12.46
CA PRO A 336 3.06 19.98 -13.56
C PRO A 336 3.36 19.35 -14.95
N LYS A 337 3.61 18.04 -15.02
CA LYS A 337 3.82 17.32 -16.29
C LYS A 337 2.59 17.40 -17.19
N ILE A 338 2.76 17.65 -18.48
CA ILE A 338 1.68 17.80 -19.48
C ILE A 338 0.68 16.64 -19.38
N ALA A 339 1.12 15.39 -19.49
CA ALA A 339 0.21 14.23 -19.43
C ALA A 339 -0.57 14.15 -18.11
N SER A 340 0.03 14.60 -16.99
CA SER A 340 -0.64 14.64 -15.69
C SER A 340 -1.72 15.73 -15.64
N VAL A 341 -1.42 16.91 -16.19
CA VAL A 341 -2.37 18.01 -16.31
C VAL A 341 -3.52 17.64 -17.25
N GLU A 342 -3.25 16.99 -18.37
CA GLU A 342 -4.30 16.54 -19.31
C GLU A 342 -5.19 15.45 -18.69
N THR A 343 -4.60 14.52 -17.94
CA THR A 343 -5.37 13.51 -17.17
C THR A 343 -6.27 14.19 -16.14
N ALA A 344 -5.72 15.11 -15.33
CA ALA A 344 -6.46 15.87 -14.33
C ALA A 344 -7.60 16.69 -14.96
N THR A 345 -7.32 17.38 -16.07
CA THR A 345 -8.31 18.15 -16.82
C THR A 345 -9.46 17.27 -17.33
N THR A 346 -9.13 16.08 -17.85
CA THR A 346 -10.14 15.11 -18.32
C THR A 346 -11.05 14.67 -17.19
N ILE A 347 -10.47 14.32 -16.03
CA ILE A 347 -11.24 13.94 -14.84
C ILE A 347 -12.12 15.09 -14.36
N SER A 348 -11.57 16.31 -14.27
CA SER A 348 -12.32 17.51 -13.86
C SER A 348 -13.55 17.72 -14.75
N ARG A 349 -13.39 17.73 -16.07
CA ARG A 349 -14.49 17.96 -17.02
C ARG A 349 -15.63 16.95 -16.86
N VAL A 350 -15.28 15.68 -16.70
CA VAL A 350 -16.29 14.61 -16.51
C VAL A 350 -16.99 14.75 -15.16
N GLN A 351 -16.27 15.13 -14.11
CA GLN A 351 -16.84 15.36 -12.77
C GLN A 351 -17.74 16.61 -12.71
N GLU A 352 -17.41 17.67 -13.43
CA GLU A 352 -18.22 18.90 -13.52
C GLU A 352 -19.46 18.70 -14.41
N ALA A 353 -19.38 17.80 -15.39
CA ALA A 353 -20.50 17.38 -16.21
C ALA A 353 -21.37 16.29 -15.54
N ALA A 354 -20.87 15.63 -14.50
CA ALA A 354 -21.65 14.70 -13.69
C ALA A 354 -22.80 15.46 -13.03
N ASP A 355 -24.00 14.88 -13.04
CA ASP A 355 -25.24 15.48 -12.55
C ASP A 355 -25.86 16.59 -13.46
N CYS A 356 -25.31 16.84 -14.65
CA CYS A 356 -25.81 17.86 -15.60
C CYS A 356 -26.90 17.35 -16.57
N LEU A 357 -27.86 16.55 -16.08
CA LEU A 357 -29.00 16.07 -16.87
C LEU A 357 -30.32 16.68 -16.33
N GLY A 358 -30.76 17.80 -16.91
CA GLY A 358 -32.04 18.44 -16.58
C GLY A 358 -32.03 19.97 -16.72
N ALA A 359 -33.21 20.59 -16.71
CA ALA A 359 -33.38 22.04 -16.86
C ALA A 359 -32.91 22.86 -15.62
N ASP A 360 -32.82 22.23 -14.45
CA ASP A 360 -32.45 22.87 -13.16
C ASP A 360 -31.00 22.58 -12.75
N CYS A 361 -30.12 22.36 -13.73
CA CYS A 361 -28.73 21.96 -13.50
C CYS A 361 -27.92 23.05 -12.77
N VAL A 362 -27.34 22.70 -11.63
CA VAL A 362 -26.28 23.49 -10.97
C VAL A 362 -24.94 22.82 -11.27
N PRO A 363 -24.05 23.45 -12.07
CA PRO A 363 -22.73 22.90 -12.35
C PRO A 363 -21.97 22.70 -11.04
N ARG A 364 -21.42 21.51 -10.88
CA ARG A 364 -20.48 21.22 -9.82
C ARG A 364 -19.13 21.82 -10.19
N TYR A 365 -18.46 22.48 -9.24
CA TYR A 365 -17.08 22.94 -9.42
C TYR A 365 -16.09 21.95 -8.80
N VAL A 366 -15.02 21.62 -9.53
CA VAL A 366 -13.91 20.81 -9.01
C VAL A 366 -12.67 21.68 -8.90
N GLU A 367 -12.14 21.82 -7.68
CA GLU A 367 -10.92 22.61 -7.48
C GLU A 367 -9.72 21.86 -8.08
N MET A 368 -9.05 22.45 -9.07
CA MET A 368 -7.78 21.94 -9.60
C MET A 368 -6.59 22.75 -9.08
N LYS A 369 -5.56 22.06 -8.59
CA LYS A 369 -4.28 22.64 -8.17
C LYS A 369 -3.12 21.88 -8.77
N GLN A 370 -2.04 22.58 -9.15
CA GLN A 370 -0.78 21.91 -9.42
C GLN A 370 0.03 21.81 -8.13
N MET A 371 0.86 20.77 -8.02
CA MET A 371 1.66 20.51 -6.83
C MET A 371 2.59 21.68 -6.48
N GLN A 372 3.07 22.42 -7.48
CA GLN A 372 3.93 23.61 -7.30
C GLN A 372 3.19 24.84 -6.75
N ASP A 373 1.86 24.89 -6.91
CA ASP A 373 1.02 25.99 -6.44
C ASP A 373 0.51 25.75 -5.00
N LEU A 374 0.89 24.61 -4.41
CA LEU A 374 0.59 24.32 -3.01
C LEU A 374 1.54 25.12 -2.12
N ASP A 375 0.98 26.03 -1.32
CA ASP A 375 1.71 26.76 -0.27
C ASP A 375 2.03 25.81 0.91
N LEU A 376 3.02 24.94 0.69
CA LEU A 376 3.42 23.91 1.65
C LEU A 376 3.96 24.51 2.95
N GLU A 377 4.62 25.66 2.89
CA GLU A 377 5.18 26.32 4.08
C GLU A 377 4.06 26.82 5.01
N LYS A 378 3.03 27.47 4.46
CA LYS A 378 1.87 27.90 5.24
C LYS A 378 1.08 26.72 5.81
N ILE A 379 0.90 25.65 5.02
CA ILE A 379 0.18 24.44 5.46
C ILE A 379 0.93 23.74 6.61
N LEU A 380 2.25 23.57 6.48
CA LEU A 380 3.08 22.93 7.51
C LEU A 380 3.23 23.82 8.76
N GLY A 381 3.28 25.14 8.59
CA GLY A 381 3.29 26.11 9.69
C GLY A 381 2.01 26.08 10.53
N GLN A 382 0.84 26.03 9.88
CA GLN A 382 -0.46 25.91 10.55
C GLN A 382 -0.62 24.56 11.27
N SER A 383 -0.10 23.47 10.70
CA SER A 383 -0.10 22.16 11.35
C SER A 383 0.71 22.14 12.64
N LYS A 384 1.84 22.84 12.71
CA LYS A 384 2.68 22.88 13.92
C LYS A 384 2.02 23.68 15.05
N GLN A 385 1.26 24.73 14.71
CA GLN A 385 0.50 25.53 15.69
C GLN A 385 -0.74 24.82 16.24
N ALA A 386 -1.31 23.86 15.52
CA ALA A 386 -2.47 23.08 15.98
C ALA A 386 -2.09 21.85 16.85
N SER A 387 -0.80 21.56 16.99
CA SER A 387 -0.25 20.44 17.78
C SER A 387 0.50 20.89 19.05
N ILE A 388 0.39 22.18 19.41
CA ILE A 388 0.77 22.78 20.70
C ILE A 388 -0.54 23.18 21.37
#